data_AF-A0A1Q7TQX7-F1
#
_entry.id   AF-A0A1Q7TQX7-F1
#
_cell.length_a   1.000
_cell.length_b   1.000
_cell.length_c   1.000
_cell.angle_alpha   90.00
_cell.angle_beta   90.00
_cell.angle_gamma   90.00
#
_symmetry.space_group_name_H-M   'P 1'
#
loop_
_entity.id
_entity.type
_entity.pdbx_description
1 polymer ?
#
loop_
_entity_poly.entity_id
_entity_poly.type
_entity_poly.pdbx_seq_one_letter_code
_entity_poly.pdbx_strand_id
1 'polypeptide(L)'
;MAARMCRMMGVVSRGPVYYDLFEEFADLATQGMCPIGAPDERGHKDGWGLACFQDGALTMHMRDAGCAADAAKYYGTAWKIAKLNIERAPGRSLIVMGHLRRAGSKGLAAQKFAHPFIEERDGITWAFQHNGSLKGYTDKAGLIDSQVIFNLLLDHIEERGHDAVARATAAVREVAIEKYGGFTGLNFMLSDGSSLHVYRDFQENGQYYTLYMDHFGEMIVTASEPILAMKADPMPRAILTTVTSNLDIQRTEIA
;
A
#
# COMPACT_ATOMS: atom_id res chain seq x y z
N MET A 1 -21.35 0.19 6.80
CA MET A 1 -20.46 1.14 7.51
C MET A 1 -19.05 0.62 7.35
N ALA A 2 -18.15 1.43 6.81
CA ALA A 2 -16.75 1.06 6.65
C ALA A 2 -16.11 0.87 8.03
N ALA A 3 -16.06 -0.35 8.55
CA ALA A 3 -15.53 -0.62 9.90
C ALA A 3 -14.00 -0.81 9.92
N ARG A 4 -13.36 -0.84 8.74
CA ARG A 4 -12.00 -1.32 8.53
C ARG A 4 -11.32 -0.44 7.48
N MET A 5 -10.45 0.43 7.95
CA MET A 5 -9.66 1.31 7.12
C MET A 5 -8.24 1.31 7.66
N CYS A 6 -7.27 1.08 6.78
CA CYS A 6 -5.84 1.10 7.08
C CYS A 6 -5.21 2.41 6.56
N ARG A 7 -3.92 2.59 6.82
CA ARG A 7 -3.09 3.63 6.20
C ARG A 7 -1.98 2.98 5.40
N MET A 8 -1.73 3.54 4.24
CA MET A 8 -0.72 3.05 3.30
C MET A 8 0.09 4.22 2.77
N MET A 9 1.36 3.97 2.53
CA MET A 9 2.30 4.87 1.87
C MET A 9 3.08 4.09 0.81
N GLY A 10 3.36 4.74 -0.31
CA GLY A 10 4.24 4.26 -1.35
C GLY A 10 5.10 5.42 -1.84
N VAL A 11 6.39 5.20 -1.99
CA VAL A 11 7.35 6.21 -2.41
C VAL A 11 8.20 5.64 -3.53
N VAL A 12 8.31 6.38 -4.63
CA VAL A 12 9.31 6.13 -5.66
C VAL A 12 10.28 7.30 -5.65
N SER A 13 11.56 7.03 -5.46
CA SER A 13 12.55 8.08 -5.27
C SER A 13 13.86 7.80 -5.97
N ARG A 14 14.39 8.84 -6.61
CA ARG A 14 15.76 8.92 -7.17
C ARG A 14 16.68 9.80 -6.31
N GLY A 15 16.10 10.64 -5.44
CA GLY A 15 16.79 11.50 -4.49
C GLY A 15 16.57 11.06 -3.04
N PRO A 16 16.97 11.87 -2.05
CA PRO A 16 16.88 11.44 -0.66
C PRO A 16 15.45 11.17 -0.18
N VAL A 17 15.20 10.01 0.42
CA VAL A 17 14.07 9.74 1.32
C VAL A 17 14.52 10.00 2.75
N TYR A 18 13.95 11.03 3.36
CA TYR A 18 14.29 11.48 4.71
C TYR A 18 13.53 10.68 5.78
N TYR A 19 14.04 10.73 7.01
CA TYR A 19 13.50 9.95 8.13
C TYR A 19 12.14 10.47 8.62
N ASP A 20 11.92 11.79 8.49
CA ASP A 20 10.66 12.48 8.79
C ASP A 20 9.44 11.86 8.08
N LEU A 21 9.59 11.40 6.83
CA LEU A 21 8.57 10.66 6.08
C LEU A 21 8.03 9.49 6.90
N PHE A 22 8.92 8.72 7.54
CA PHE A 22 8.54 7.55 8.32
C PHE A 22 7.95 7.93 9.68
N GLU A 23 8.37 9.05 10.26
CA GLU A 23 7.80 9.59 11.50
C GLU A 23 6.35 10.05 11.26
N GLU A 24 6.13 10.91 10.26
CA GLU A 24 4.79 11.36 9.88
C GLU A 24 3.88 10.19 9.46
N PHE A 25 4.42 9.20 8.74
CA PHE A 25 3.66 8.00 8.42
C PHE A 25 3.30 7.20 9.68
N ALA A 26 4.19 7.07 10.66
CA ALA A 26 3.89 6.38 11.92
C ALA A 26 2.82 7.10 12.74
N ASP A 27 2.82 8.43 12.74
CA ASP A 27 1.84 9.24 13.46
C ASP A 27 0.40 8.96 12.98
N LEU A 28 0.22 8.66 11.69
CA LEU A 28 -1.07 8.22 11.14
C LEU A 28 -1.61 6.96 11.81
N ALA A 29 -0.78 6.14 12.50
CA ALA A 29 -1.26 5.00 13.26
C ALA A 29 -2.20 5.42 14.40
N THR A 30 -2.01 6.64 14.92
CA THR A 30 -2.77 7.17 16.06
C THR A 30 -3.67 8.34 15.68
N GLN A 31 -3.21 9.21 14.78
CA GLN A 31 -3.90 10.45 14.40
C GLN A 31 -4.70 10.30 13.10
N GLY A 32 -4.41 9.27 12.30
CA GLY A 32 -5.05 9.06 11.03
C GLY A 32 -6.57 8.86 11.18
N MET A 33 -7.33 9.45 10.26
CA MET A 33 -8.78 9.40 10.25
C MET A 33 -9.30 7.96 10.44
N CYS A 34 -10.27 7.85 11.33
CA CYS A 34 -11.01 6.64 11.56
C CYS A 34 -12.44 6.80 11.03
N PRO A 35 -13.09 5.73 10.55
CA PRO A 35 -14.51 5.80 10.20
C PRO A 35 -15.34 6.33 11.38
N ILE A 36 -16.22 7.30 11.11
CA ILE A 36 -17.10 7.88 12.14
C ILE A 36 -18.03 6.78 12.66
N GLY A 37 -18.14 6.67 13.98
CA GLY A 37 -18.93 5.63 14.64
C GLY A 37 -18.26 4.24 14.68
N ALA A 38 -16.98 4.15 14.33
CA ALA A 38 -16.22 2.93 14.59
C ALA A 38 -16.13 2.69 16.11
N PRO A 39 -16.45 1.48 16.59
CA PRO A 39 -16.79 1.22 18.00
C PRO A 39 -15.65 1.41 19.01
N ASP A 40 -14.42 1.68 18.57
CA ASP A 40 -13.24 1.62 19.43
C ASP A 40 -12.24 2.77 19.27
N GLU A 41 -12.45 3.76 18.37
CA GLU A 41 -11.56 4.93 18.13
C GLU A 41 -10.04 4.64 18.09
N ARG A 42 -9.66 3.37 17.93
CA ARG A 42 -8.36 2.88 18.37
C ARG A 42 -7.20 3.18 17.41
N GLY A 43 -7.47 3.83 16.29
CA GLY A 43 -6.49 4.03 15.23
C GLY A 43 -6.13 2.75 14.47
N HIS A 44 -4.93 2.75 13.88
CA HIS A 44 -4.40 1.72 12.99
C HIS A 44 -3.26 0.95 13.69
N LYS A 45 -3.63 0.28 14.80
CA LYS A 45 -2.68 -0.26 15.80
C LYS A 45 -2.57 -1.79 15.82
N ASP A 46 -3.04 -2.49 14.78
CA ASP A 46 -3.07 -3.97 14.77
C ASP A 46 -1.91 -4.62 14.02
N GLY A 47 -1.06 -3.81 13.40
CA GLY A 47 0.13 -4.24 12.71
C GLY A 47 0.70 -3.13 11.85
N TRP A 48 1.95 -3.32 11.44
CA TRP A 48 2.64 -2.42 10.55
C TRP A 48 3.61 -3.20 9.68
N GLY A 49 4.04 -2.60 8.58
CA GLY A 49 5.14 -3.13 7.80
C GLY A 49 5.76 -2.11 6.87
N LEU A 50 7.02 -2.35 6.54
CA LEU A 50 7.83 -1.60 5.59
C LEU A 50 8.48 -2.60 4.61
N ALA A 51 8.44 -2.29 3.33
CA ALA A 51 9.21 -2.95 2.28
C ALA A 51 10.01 -1.91 1.50
N CYS A 52 11.23 -2.25 1.11
CA CYS A 52 12.11 -1.39 0.33
C CYS A 52 12.77 -2.19 -0.79
N PHE A 53 12.62 -1.69 -2.01
CA PHE A 53 13.38 -2.13 -3.17
C PHE A 53 14.46 -1.10 -3.48
N GLN A 54 15.65 -1.58 -3.80
CA GLN A 54 16.75 -0.78 -4.33
C GLN A 54 17.12 -1.36 -5.69
N ASP A 55 16.93 -0.56 -6.75
CA ASP A 55 17.17 -0.96 -8.14
C ASP A 55 16.57 -2.30 -8.53
N GLY A 56 15.28 -2.49 -8.25
CA GLY A 56 14.55 -3.71 -8.59
C GLY A 56 14.67 -4.84 -7.57
N ALA A 57 15.65 -4.82 -6.67
CA ALA A 57 15.85 -5.88 -5.69
C ALA A 57 15.24 -5.52 -4.33
N LEU A 58 14.48 -6.45 -3.73
CA LEU A 58 13.96 -6.30 -2.37
C LEU A 58 15.13 -6.37 -1.37
N THR A 59 15.44 -5.26 -0.70
CA THR A 59 16.57 -5.17 0.25
C THR A 59 16.13 -5.15 1.71
N MET A 60 14.91 -4.69 1.99
CA MET A 60 14.34 -4.69 3.33
C MET A 60 12.87 -5.11 3.26
N HIS A 61 12.47 -5.98 4.17
CA HIS A 61 11.08 -6.27 4.46
C HIS A 61 10.94 -6.58 5.95
N MET A 62 10.17 -5.77 6.65
CA MET A 62 9.86 -5.97 8.07
C MET A 62 8.39 -5.71 8.28
N ARG A 63 7.74 -6.60 9.04
CA ARG A 63 6.35 -6.46 9.44
C ARG A 63 6.15 -7.08 10.80
N ASP A 64 5.27 -6.51 11.61
CA ASP A 64 4.95 -7.02 12.94
C ASP A 64 3.49 -6.68 13.32
N ALA A 65 2.99 -7.30 14.39
CA ALA A 65 1.75 -6.89 15.03
C ALA A 65 1.96 -5.63 15.88
N GLY A 66 0.87 -4.91 16.19
CA GLY A 66 0.89 -3.74 17.06
C GLY A 66 1.01 -2.39 16.34
N CYS A 67 1.28 -1.34 17.11
CA CYS A 67 1.29 0.04 16.66
C CYS A 67 2.70 0.45 16.17
N ALA A 68 2.80 1.03 14.97
CA ALA A 68 4.08 1.53 14.45
C ALA A 68 4.70 2.61 15.35
N ALA A 69 3.88 3.51 15.90
CA ALA A 69 4.32 4.63 16.75
C ALA A 69 5.00 4.16 18.05
N ASP A 70 4.74 2.93 18.50
CA ASP A 70 5.31 2.35 19.71
C ASP A 70 6.39 1.29 19.42
N ALA A 71 6.66 1.01 18.13
CA ALA A 71 7.47 -0.12 17.72
C ALA A 71 8.93 0.28 17.44
N ALA A 72 9.85 -0.06 18.34
CA ALA A 72 11.29 0.15 18.12
C ALA A 72 11.81 -0.52 16.81
N LYS A 73 11.23 -1.67 16.43
CA LYS A 73 11.55 -2.35 15.16
C LYS A 73 11.12 -1.55 13.93
N TYR A 74 10.04 -0.77 14.02
CA TYR A 74 9.58 0.11 12.93
C TYR A 74 10.64 1.18 12.69
N TYR A 75 10.96 1.96 13.73
CA TYR A 75 11.94 3.06 13.65
C TYR A 75 13.34 2.57 13.27
N GLY A 76 13.77 1.42 13.82
CA GLY A 76 15.03 0.79 13.41
C GLY A 76 15.06 0.37 11.94
N THR A 77 13.91 -0.02 11.36
CA THR A 77 13.80 -0.34 9.92
C THR A 77 13.74 0.92 9.07
N ALA A 78 12.94 1.91 9.47
CA ALA A 78 12.86 3.23 8.84
C ALA A 78 14.24 3.89 8.75
N TRP A 79 15.02 3.85 9.83
CA TRP A 79 16.39 4.37 9.86
C TRP A 79 17.30 3.65 8.87
N LYS A 80 17.23 2.32 8.78
CA LYS A 80 18.01 1.55 7.79
C LYS A 80 17.65 1.94 6.35
N ILE A 81 16.37 2.14 6.05
CA ILE A 81 15.92 2.57 4.72
C ILE A 81 16.41 3.99 4.42
N ALA A 82 16.24 4.94 5.35
CA ALA A 82 16.73 6.31 5.20
C ALA A 82 18.26 6.35 5.03
N LYS A 83 18.99 5.48 5.73
CA LYS A 83 20.45 5.33 5.61
C LYS A 83 20.88 4.76 4.27
N LEU A 84 20.23 3.69 3.79
CA LEU A 84 20.47 3.13 2.44
C LEU A 84 20.34 4.21 1.36
N ASN A 85 19.44 5.15 1.60
CA ASN A 85 19.22 6.27 0.72
C ASN A 85 20.33 7.35 0.80
N ILE A 86 20.87 7.67 1.99
CA ILE A 86 21.98 8.62 2.15
C ILE A 86 23.26 8.09 1.48
N GLU A 87 23.51 6.79 1.59
CA GLU A 87 24.70 6.13 1.03
C GLU A 87 24.57 5.81 -0.47
N ARG A 88 23.46 6.20 -1.10
CA ARG A 88 23.12 5.82 -2.46
C ARG A 88 23.81 6.74 -3.48
N ALA A 89 24.41 6.13 -4.52
CA ALA A 89 24.92 6.87 -5.66
C ALA A 89 23.77 7.59 -6.42
N PRO A 90 24.02 8.79 -7.00
CA PRO A 90 23.03 9.52 -7.77
C PRO A 90 22.38 8.68 -8.87
N GLY A 91 21.06 8.79 -9.04
CA GLY A 91 20.33 8.14 -10.13
C GLY A 91 19.95 6.68 -9.92
N ARG A 92 20.33 6.07 -8.79
CA ARG A 92 19.77 4.78 -8.36
C ARG A 92 18.34 4.96 -7.87
N SER A 93 17.49 3.97 -8.06
CA SER A 93 16.07 4.03 -7.70
C SER A 93 15.78 3.33 -6.37
N LEU A 94 14.79 3.85 -5.66
CA LEU A 94 14.29 3.31 -4.40
C LEU A 94 12.77 3.29 -4.45
N ILE A 95 12.17 2.14 -4.15
CA ILE A 95 10.72 2.04 -3.95
C ILE A 95 10.47 1.61 -2.53
N VAL A 96 9.74 2.42 -1.76
CA VAL A 96 9.37 2.12 -0.38
C VAL A 96 7.86 1.96 -0.30
N MET A 97 7.42 0.94 0.44
CA MET A 97 6.02 0.69 0.72
C MET A 97 5.85 0.58 2.24
N GLY A 98 4.84 1.23 2.79
CA GLY A 98 4.52 1.20 4.21
C GLY A 98 3.03 1.01 4.46
N HIS A 99 2.69 0.24 5.48
CA HIS A 99 1.30 -0.02 5.86
C HIS A 99 1.12 0.03 7.38
N LEU A 100 0.01 0.62 7.82
CA LEU A 100 -0.49 0.64 9.19
C LEU A 100 -1.87 0.01 9.20
N ARG A 101 -2.00 -1.09 9.94
CA ARG A 101 -3.13 -1.99 9.83
C ARG A 101 -4.18 -1.74 10.90
N ARG A 102 -5.44 -1.73 10.46
CA ARG A 102 -6.62 -1.89 11.31
C ARG A 102 -7.35 -3.17 10.92
N ALA A 103 -7.11 -4.21 11.71
CA ALA A 103 -7.73 -5.52 11.56
C ALA A 103 -9.23 -5.48 11.86
N GLY A 104 -9.98 -6.34 11.17
CA GLY A 104 -11.41 -6.45 11.33
C GLY A 104 -11.91 -7.09 12.63
N SER A 105 -11.02 -7.77 13.35
CA SER A 105 -11.24 -8.41 14.64
C SER A 105 -9.89 -8.63 15.35
N LYS A 106 -9.91 -8.76 16.68
CA LYS A 106 -8.68 -8.93 17.48
C LYS A 106 -7.88 -10.19 17.08
N GLY A 107 -8.56 -11.28 16.72
CA GLY A 107 -7.91 -12.53 16.28
C GLY A 107 -7.11 -12.41 14.97
N LEU A 108 -7.30 -11.31 14.24
CA LEU A 108 -6.56 -11.01 13.02
C LEU A 108 -5.41 -10.02 13.27
N ALA A 109 -5.18 -9.52 14.48
CA ALA A 109 -4.04 -8.65 14.82
C ALA A 109 -2.76 -9.48 15.01
N ALA A 110 -2.13 -9.89 13.91
CA ALA A 110 -0.94 -10.74 13.90
C ALA A 110 -0.01 -10.37 12.74
N GLN A 111 1.29 -10.58 12.94
CA GLN A 111 2.34 -10.31 11.94
C GLN A 111 2.03 -10.94 10.57
N LYS A 112 1.53 -12.19 10.54
CA LYS A 112 1.23 -12.89 9.28
C LYS A 112 0.20 -12.17 8.39
N PHE A 113 -0.62 -11.31 8.99
CA PHE A 113 -1.65 -10.54 8.29
C PHE A 113 -1.29 -9.06 8.10
N ALA A 114 -0.11 -8.62 8.57
CA ALA A 114 0.38 -7.28 8.32
C ALA A 114 0.96 -7.18 6.89
N HIS A 115 0.57 -6.13 6.18
CA HIS A 115 1.13 -5.74 4.89
C HIS A 115 2.48 -5.01 5.06
N PRO A 116 3.27 -4.79 4.00
CA PRO A 116 3.15 -5.35 2.65
C PRO A 116 3.36 -6.87 2.63
N PHE A 117 2.61 -7.57 1.78
CA PHE A 117 2.85 -8.97 1.44
C PHE A 117 3.89 -9.07 0.32
N ILE A 118 4.71 -10.13 0.36
CA ILE A 118 5.74 -10.40 -0.64
C ILE A 118 5.49 -11.78 -1.24
N GLU A 119 5.58 -11.88 -2.56
CA GLU A 119 5.53 -13.15 -3.29
C GLU A 119 6.51 -13.11 -4.46
N GLU A 120 7.20 -14.22 -4.70
CA GLU A 120 8.01 -14.39 -5.91
C GLU A 120 7.21 -15.20 -6.93
N ARG A 121 7.08 -14.67 -8.15
CA ARG A 121 6.39 -15.33 -9.26
C ARG A 121 7.14 -15.05 -10.55
N ASP A 122 7.47 -16.12 -11.28
CA ASP A 122 8.21 -16.08 -12.55
C ASP A 122 9.51 -15.26 -12.47
N GLY A 123 10.24 -15.40 -11.37
CA GLY A 123 11.51 -14.71 -11.11
C GLY A 123 11.35 -13.21 -10.78
N ILE A 124 10.14 -12.75 -10.49
CA ILE A 124 9.84 -11.37 -10.09
C ILE A 124 9.38 -11.37 -8.63
N THR A 125 10.05 -10.57 -7.79
CA THR A 125 9.61 -10.30 -6.42
C THR A 125 8.56 -9.20 -6.42
N TRP A 126 7.33 -9.56 -6.10
CA TRP A 126 6.19 -8.65 -5.99
C TRP A 126 5.94 -8.26 -4.54
N ALA A 127 5.57 -7.00 -4.31
CA ALA A 127 5.11 -6.49 -3.04
C ALA A 127 3.73 -5.87 -3.16
N PHE A 128 2.83 -6.15 -2.21
CA PHE A 128 1.44 -5.72 -2.27
C PHE A 128 0.90 -5.22 -0.92
N GLN A 129 0.16 -4.12 -0.97
CA GLN A 129 -0.56 -3.58 0.18
C GLN A 129 -1.95 -3.06 -0.21
N HIS A 130 -2.92 -3.24 0.68
CA HIS A 130 -4.33 -2.98 0.37
C HIS A 130 -5.07 -2.32 1.55
N ASN A 131 -6.03 -1.45 1.21
CA ASN A 131 -6.94 -0.80 2.13
C ASN A 131 -8.38 -0.90 1.61
N GLY A 132 -9.18 -1.72 2.28
CA GLY A 132 -10.53 -2.07 1.87
C GLY A 132 -10.91 -3.47 2.33
N SER A 133 -12.09 -3.93 1.93
CA SER A 133 -12.53 -5.30 2.19
C SER A 133 -13.49 -5.79 1.10
N LEU A 134 -13.45 -7.10 0.84
CA LEU A 134 -14.43 -7.78 -0.01
C LEU A 134 -15.68 -8.09 0.82
N LYS A 135 -16.88 -7.72 0.35
CA LYS A 135 -18.13 -7.78 1.14
C LYS A 135 -18.55 -9.20 1.50
N GLY A 136 -18.52 -10.10 0.52
CA GLY A 136 -18.89 -11.51 0.65
C GLY A 136 -17.73 -12.45 0.97
N TYR A 137 -16.55 -11.91 1.31
CA TYR A 137 -15.42 -12.76 1.65
C TYR A 137 -15.61 -13.41 3.02
N THR A 138 -15.48 -14.73 3.02
CA THR A 138 -15.39 -15.56 4.23
C THR A 138 -14.00 -16.18 4.27
N ASP A 139 -13.43 -16.36 5.46
CA ASP A 139 -12.07 -16.88 5.64
C ASP A 139 -11.89 -18.20 4.88
N LYS A 140 -11.05 -18.17 3.84
CA LYS A 140 -10.66 -19.34 3.07
C LYS A 140 -9.23 -19.69 3.43
N ALA A 141 -9.05 -20.91 3.95
CA ALA A 141 -7.73 -21.50 4.22
C ALA A 141 -6.80 -20.62 5.10
N GLY A 142 -7.36 -19.76 5.95
CA GLY A 142 -6.57 -18.91 6.85
C GLY A 142 -5.98 -17.67 6.19
N LEU A 143 -6.48 -17.26 5.01
CA LEU A 143 -6.11 -16.04 4.31
C LEU A 143 -7.11 -14.91 4.60
N ILE A 144 -6.61 -13.68 4.69
CA ILE A 144 -7.47 -12.49 4.63
C ILE A 144 -7.76 -12.11 3.18
N ASP A 145 -8.86 -11.36 2.97
CA ASP A 145 -9.28 -10.85 1.66
C ASP A 145 -8.15 -10.18 0.85
N SER A 146 -7.29 -9.41 1.51
CA SER A 146 -6.16 -8.73 0.88
C SER A 146 -5.15 -9.69 0.27
N GLN A 147 -4.92 -10.86 0.89
CA GLN A 147 -4.03 -11.88 0.31
C GLN A 147 -4.70 -12.58 -0.87
N VAL A 148 -6.02 -12.75 -0.83
CA VAL A 148 -6.79 -13.28 -1.96
C VAL A 148 -6.75 -12.31 -3.14
N ILE A 149 -6.93 -11.01 -2.90
CA ILE A 149 -6.78 -9.97 -3.93
C ILE A 149 -5.37 -10.00 -4.54
N PHE A 150 -4.33 -10.15 -3.71
CA PHE A 150 -2.96 -10.21 -4.19
C PHE A 150 -2.73 -11.42 -5.12
N ASN A 151 -3.18 -12.60 -4.69
CA ASN A 151 -3.05 -13.81 -5.50
C ASN A 151 -3.81 -13.66 -6.83
N LEU A 152 -5.04 -13.13 -6.80
CA LEU A 152 -5.82 -12.89 -8.02
C LEU A 152 -5.11 -11.91 -8.97
N LEU A 153 -4.50 -10.84 -8.45
CA LEU A 153 -3.70 -9.92 -9.28
C LEU A 153 -2.56 -10.68 -9.95
N LEU A 154 -1.76 -11.43 -9.17
CA LEU A 154 -0.63 -12.18 -9.71
C LEU A 154 -1.05 -13.30 -10.66
N ASP A 155 -2.25 -13.87 -10.52
CA ASP A 155 -2.78 -14.89 -11.43
C ASP A 155 -3.13 -14.29 -12.81
N HIS A 156 -3.38 -12.98 -12.88
CA HIS A 156 -3.74 -12.25 -14.10
C HIS A 156 -2.61 -11.40 -14.67
N ILE A 157 -1.50 -11.23 -13.96
CA ILE A 157 -0.31 -10.50 -14.44
C ILE A 157 0.58 -11.49 -15.19
N GLU A 158 0.60 -11.36 -16.52
CA GLU A 158 1.42 -12.21 -17.40
C GLU A 158 2.87 -11.70 -17.54
N GLU A 159 3.10 -10.40 -17.33
CA GLU A 159 4.39 -9.74 -17.50
C GLU A 159 4.48 -8.45 -16.65
N ARG A 160 5.69 -7.89 -16.52
CA ARG A 160 5.87 -6.57 -15.91
C ARG A 160 5.28 -5.48 -16.80
N GLY A 161 4.74 -4.44 -16.18
CA GLY A 161 4.39 -3.21 -16.88
C GLY A 161 2.96 -2.74 -16.62
N HIS A 162 2.73 -1.48 -16.97
CA HIS A 162 1.47 -0.78 -16.71
C HIS A 162 0.25 -1.49 -17.30
N ASP A 163 0.31 -1.86 -18.58
CA ASP A 163 -0.85 -2.42 -19.28
C ASP A 163 -1.24 -3.81 -18.76
N ALA A 164 -0.26 -4.64 -18.42
CA ALA A 164 -0.51 -5.95 -17.80
C ALA A 164 -1.17 -5.80 -16.43
N VAL A 165 -0.66 -4.89 -15.58
CA VAL A 165 -1.26 -4.60 -14.28
C VAL A 165 -2.64 -3.96 -14.43
N ALA A 166 -2.89 -3.14 -15.44
CA ALA A 166 -4.21 -2.57 -15.73
C ALA A 166 -5.24 -3.65 -16.07
N ARG A 167 -4.90 -4.59 -16.97
CA ARG A 167 -5.76 -5.74 -17.30
C ARG A 167 -6.05 -6.61 -16.09
N ALA A 168 -5.02 -6.92 -15.29
CA ALA A 168 -5.19 -7.68 -14.06
C ALA A 168 -6.09 -6.94 -13.04
N THR A 169 -5.92 -5.62 -12.91
CA THR A 169 -6.74 -4.79 -12.02
C THR A 169 -8.22 -4.83 -12.43
N ALA A 170 -8.51 -4.74 -13.74
CA ALA A 170 -9.87 -4.86 -14.26
C ALA A 170 -10.50 -6.22 -13.93
N ALA A 171 -9.77 -7.32 -14.20
CA ALA A 171 -10.22 -8.67 -13.90
C ALA A 171 -10.49 -8.87 -12.39
N VAL A 172 -9.61 -8.39 -11.53
CA VAL A 172 -9.78 -8.48 -10.07
C VAL A 172 -10.96 -7.66 -9.58
N ARG A 173 -11.20 -6.47 -10.16
CA ARG A 173 -12.36 -5.65 -9.85
C ARG A 173 -13.66 -6.34 -10.23
N GLU A 174 -13.74 -6.95 -11.40
CA GLU A 174 -14.88 -7.75 -11.85
C GLU A 174 -15.15 -8.91 -10.89
N VAL A 175 -14.11 -9.70 -10.56
CA VAL A 175 -14.22 -10.78 -9.58
C VAL A 175 -14.69 -10.27 -8.21
N ALA A 176 -14.20 -9.12 -7.75
CA ALA A 176 -14.64 -8.51 -6.49
C ALA A 176 -16.15 -8.22 -6.50
N ILE A 177 -16.68 -7.76 -7.63
CA ILE A 177 -18.11 -7.46 -7.81
C ILE A 177 -18.93 -8.74 -7.91
N GLU A 178 -18.60 -9.61 -8.87
CA GLU A 178 -19.45 -10.75 -9.23
C GLU A 178 -19.38 -11.87 -8.19
N LYS A 179 -18.19 -12.21 -7.71
CA LYS A 179 -17.97 -13.36 -6.82
C LYS A 179 -18.17 -13.01 -5.36
N TYR A 180 -17.82 -11.79 -4.96
CA TYR A 180 -17.86 -11.36 -3.56
C TYR A 180 -18.96 -10.34 -3.27
N GLY A 181 -19.84 -10.05 -4.24
CA GLY A 181 -20.93 -9.09 -4.04
C GLY A 181 -20.45 -7.65 -3.83
N GLY A 182 -19.25 -7.33 -4.32
CA GLY A 182 -18.62 -6.02 -4.21
C GLY A 182 -17.59 -5.88 -3.10
N PHE A 183 -17.16 -4.65 -2.89
CA PHE A 183 -16.09 -4.28 -1.97
C PHE A 183 -16.39 -2.94 -1.28
N THR A 184 -15.72 -2.66 -0.16
CA THR A 184 -15.82 -1.37 0.52
C THR A 184 -14.93 -0.34 -0.18
N GLY A 185 -13.63 -0.66 -0.23
CA GLY A 185 -12.56 -0.03 -0.99
C GLY A 185 -11.75 -1.12 -1.69
N LEU A 186 -11.11 -0.77 -2.79
CA LEU A 186 -10.14 -1.59 -3.51
C LEU A 186 -8.85 -0.78 -3.70
N ASN A 187 -8.49 0.01 -2.70
CA ASN A 187 -7.27 0.82 -2.75
C ASN A 187 -6.08 -0.11 -2.55
N PHE A 188 -5.15 -0.15 -3.49
CA PHE A 188 -3.94 -0.92 -3.34
C PHE A 188 -2.72 -0.23 -3.92
N MET A 189 -1.56 -0.69 -3.46
CA MET A 189 -0.29 -0.45 -4.12
C MET A 189 0.40 -1.79 -4.37
N LEU A 190 0.93 -1.96 -5.58
CA LEU A 190 1.64 -3.15 -6.05
C LEU A 190 2.99 -2.70 -6.63
N SER A 191 4.07 -3.41 -6.33
CA SER A 191 5.39 -3.13 -6.89
C SER A 191 6.09 -4.42 -7.31
N ASP A 192 6.78 -4.37 -8.44
CA ASP A 192 7.70 -5.42 -8.93
C ASP A 192 9.18 -5.04 -8.67
N GLY A 193 9.40 -4.02 -7.84
CA GLY A 193 10.69 -3.40 -7.56
C GLY A 193 11.15 -2.36 -8.59
N SER A 194 10.54 -2.31 -9.77
CA SER A 194 10.87 -1.36 -10.85
C SER A 194 9.83 -0.26 -11.01
N SER A 195 8.57 -0.53 -10.70
CA SER A 195 7.47 0.43 -10.72
C SER A 195 6.57 0.28 -9.50
N LEU A 196 5.94 1.38 -9.09
CA LEU A 196 4.86 1.39 -8.11
C LEU A 196 3.53 1.63 -8.83
N HIS A 197 2.67 0.62 -8.82
CA HIS A 197 1.30 0.69 -9.32
C HIS A 197 0.37 1.05 -8.15
N VAL A 198 -0.44 2.08 -8.33
CA VAL A 198 -1.35 2.64 -7.33
C VAL A 198 -2.75 2.67 -7.91
N TYR A 199 -3.70 2.05 -7.22
CA TYR A 199 -5.10 2.04 -7.60
C TYR A 199 -5.98 2.53 -6.46
N ARG A 200 -6.97 3.34 -6.80
CA ARG A 200 -7.97 3.85 -5.86
C ARG A 200 -9.37 3.57 -6.39
N ASP A 201 -10.15 2.74 -5.71
CA ASP A 201 -11.57 2.54 -6.01
C ASP A 201 -12.35 2.20 -4.73
N PHE A 202 -13.66 2.44 -4.73
CA PHE A 202 -14.55 2.21 -3.60
C PHE A 202 -16.01 2.08 -4.06
N GLN A 203 -16.82 1.31 -3.33
CA GLN A 203 -18.28 1.28 -3.53
C GLN A 203 -19.07 1.78 -2.31
N GLU A 204 -18.39 2.10 -1.21
CA GLU A 204 -19.03 2.65 0.00
C GLU A 204 -18.72 4.13 0.19
N ASN A 205 -17.63 4.47 0.89
CA ASN A 205 -17.33 5.85 1.26
C ASN A 205 -16.02 6.36 0.64
N GLY A 206 -16.13 7.24 -0.36
CA GLY A 206 -14.99 7.85 -1.04
C GLY A 206 -14.18 8.84 -0.19
N GLN A 207 -14.78 9.43 0.85
CA GLN A 207 -14.09 10.34 1.78
C GLN A 207 -13.13 9.59 2.72
N TYR A 208 -13.26 8.27 2.75
CA TYR A 208 -12.60 7.36 3.67
C TYR A 208 -11.54 6.52 2.95
N TYR A 209 -11.84 6.06 1.74
CA TYR A 209 -10.89 5.35 0.89
C TYR A 209 -10.14 6.34 -0.01
N THR A 210 -9.35 7.21 0.61
CA THR A 210 -8.50 8.20 -0.07
C THR A 210 -7.11 7.66 -0.37
N LEU A 211 -6.53 8.17 -1.44
CA LEU A 211 -5.10 8.13 -1.74
C LEU A 211 -4.75 9.49 -2.35
N TYR A 212 -3.64 10.08 -1.92
CA TYR A 212 -3.09 11.34 -2.41
C TYR A 212 -1.75 11.03 -3.05
N MET A 213 -1.38 11.76 -4.09
CA MET A 213 -0.07 11.62 -4.73
C MET A 213 0.51 13.01 -5.03
N ASP A 214 1.75 13.25 -4.60
CA ASP A 214 2.45 14.51 -4.88
C ASP A 214 3.90 14.27 -5.30
N HIS A 215 4.44 15.23 -6.04
CA HIS A 215 5.74 15.16 -6.68
C HIS A 215 6.70 16.19 -6.07
N PHE A 216 7.69 15.71 -5.33
CA PHE A 216 8.69 16.50 -4.59
C PHE A 216 10.02 16.65 -5.37
N GLY A 217 9.95 16.63 -6.70
CA GLY A 217 11.12 16.75 -7.58
C GLY A 217 11.76 15.39 -7.85
N GLU A 218 12.60 14.89 -6.96
CA GLU A 218 13.28 13.61 -7.14
C GLU A 218 12.54 12.43 -6.48
N MET A 219 11.33 12.67 -6.01
CA MET A 219 10.52 11.71 -5.26
C MET A 219 9.03 11.94 -5.55
N ILE A 220 8.30 10.85 -5.75
CA ILE A 220 6.84 10.85 -5.78
C ILE A 220 6.36 10.06 -4.57
N VAL A 221 5.52 10.70 -3.75
CA VAL A 221 4.92 10.10 -2.55
C VAL A 221 3.44 9.89 -2.82
N THR A 222 2.96 8.70 -2.51
CA THR A 222 1.54 8.36 -2.44
C THR A 222 1.19 7.95 -1.03
N ALA A 223 0.13 8.52 -0.44
CA ALA A 223 -0.28 8.19 0.92
C ALA A 223 -1.81 8.20 1.08
N SER A 224 -2.33 7.44 2.05
CA SER A 224 -3.78 7.41 2.34
C SER A 224 -4.31 8.74 2.89
N GLU A 225 -3.47 9.45 3.62
CA GLU A 225 -3.69 10.83 4.07
C GLU A 225 -2.43 11.65 3.72
N PRO A 226 -2.55 12.96 3.45
CA PRO A 226 -1.40 13.81 3.16
C PRO A 226 -0.38 13.78 4.30
N ILE A 227 0.89 13.55 3.95
CA ILE A 227 2.07 13.67 4.81
C ILE A 227 3.06 14.63 4.12
N LEU A 228 4.11 15.09 4.79
CA LEU A 228 5.12 16.01 4.24
C LEU A 228 4.53 17.26 3.57
N ALA A 229 3.40 17.75 4.10
CA ALA A 229 2.64 18.86 3.49
C ALA A 229 2.23 18.63 2.01
N MET A 230 1.99 17.38 1.61
CA MET A 230 1.40 17.02 0.31
C MET A 230 0.14 17.85 0.02
N LYS A 231 -0.10 18.12 -1.27
CA LYS A 231 -1.39 18.65 -1.72
C LYS A 231 -2.54 17.73 -1.28
N ALA A 232 -3.59 18.34 -0.76
CA ALA A 232 -4.77 17.63 -0.25
C ALA A 232 -5.84 17.37 -1.34
N ASP A 233 -5.44 17.06 -2.57
CA ASP A 233 -6.36 16.61 -3.64
C ASP A 233 -6.26 15.09 -3.84
N PRO A 234 -7.33 14.33 -3.59
CA PRO A 234 -7.28 12.88 -3.69
C PRO A 234 -7.19 12.43 -5.14
N MET A 235 -6.40 11.39 -5.39
CA MET A 235 -6.31 10.72 -6.68
C MET A 235 -7.70 10.35 -7.22
N PRO A 236 -7.92 10.41 -8.54
CA PRO A 236 -9.19 10.05 -9.15
C PRO A 236 -9.55 8.58 -8.88
N ARG A 237 -10.86 8.32 -8.80
CA ARG A 237 -11.42 6.97 -8.62
C ARG A 237 -11.24 6.17 -9.91
N ALA A 238 -11.00 4.86 -9.76
CA ALA A 238 -10.93 3.88 -10.83
C ALA A 238 -9.85 4.16 -11.89
N ILE A 239 -8.80 4.90 -11.54
CA ILE A 239 -7.63 5.10 -12.41
C ILE A 239 -6.44 4.37 -11.79
N LEU A 240 -5.88 3.40 -12.52
CA LEU A 240 -4.59 2.82 -12.19
C LEU A 240 -3.52 3.82 -12.59
N THR A 241 -2.72 4.26 -11.63
CA THR A 241 -1.56 5.12 -11.85
C THR A 241 -0.30 4.30 -11.61
N THR A 242 0.67 4.38 -12.51
CA THR A 242 1.98 3.71 -12.34
C THR A 242 3.07 4.76 -12.32
N VAL A 243 3.95 4.66 -11.34
CA VAL A 243 5.15 5.48 -11.21
C VAL A 243 6.36 4.59 -11.45
N THR A 244 7.11 4.86 -12.51
CA THR A 244 8.33 4.09 -12.84
C THR A 244 9.50 4.53 -11.95
N SER A 245 10.57 3.73 -11.89
CA SER A 245 11.84 4.09 -11.24
C SER A 245 12.49 5.37 -11.79
N ASN A 246 12.06 5.85 -12.95
CA ASN A 246 12.47 7.12 -13.55
C ASN A 246 11.53 8.30 -13.21
N LEU A 247 10.53 8.07 -12.36
CA LEU A 247 9.48 9.02 -11.98
C LEU A 247 8.50 9.36 -13.11
N ASP A 248 8.46 8.55 -14.17
CA ASP A 248 7.45 8.67 -15.22
C ASP A 248 6.10 8.17 -14.70
N ILE A 249 5.02 8.85 -15.10
CA ILE A 249 3.67 8.52 -14.66
C ILE A 249 2.83 8.04 -15.84
N GLN A 250 2.26 6.84 -15.71
CA GLN A 250 1.29 6.27 -16.64
C GLN A 250 -0.07 6.13 -15.96
N ARG A 251 -1.16 6.32 -16.71
CA ARG A 251 -2.53 6.25 -16.18
C ARG A 251 -3.46 5.53 -17.14
N THR A 252 -4.26 4.62 -16.60
CA THR A 252 -5.33 3.92 -17.32
C THR A 252 -6.58 3.87 -16.46
N GLU A 253 -7.72 4.23 -17.05
CA GLU A 253 -9.03 4.06 -16.42
C GLU A 253 -9.42 2.57 -16.43
N ILE A 254 -9.91 2.08 -15.31
CA ILE A 254 -10.36 0.71 -15.11
C ILE A 254 -11.89 0.71 -15.10
N ALA A 255 -12.48 0.04 -16.09
CA ALA A 255 -13.92 -0.11 -16.23
C ALA A 255 -14.57 -0.89 -15.08
#